data_AF-A0A845T3L5-F1
#
_entry.id   AF-A0A845T3L5-F1
#
_cell.length_a   1.000
_cell.length_b   1.000
_cell.length_c   1.000
_cell.angle_alpha   90.00
_cell.angle_beta   90.00
_cell.angle_gamma   90.00
#
_symmetry.space_group_name_H-M   'P 1'
#
loop_
_entity.id
_entity.type
_entity.pdbx_description
1 polymer ?
#
loop_
_entity_poly.entity_id
_entity_poly.type
_entity_poly.pdbx_seq_one_letter_code
_entity_poly.pdbx_strand_id
1 'polypeptide(L)' 'MNNQKPAAGGLAVLLKKNGQAHQYYTSLPSYVQDLIGRRSVDIHSEYDLHRCADSILYSLSR' A
#
# COMPACT_ATOMS: atom_id res chain seq x y z
N MET A 1 -12.42 -22.53 -10.98
CA MET A 1 -11.27 -21.64 -10.75
C MET A 1 -11.76 -20.47 -9.93
N ASN A 2 -11.45 -20.44 -8.63
CA ASN A 2 -11.89 -19.36 -7.74
C ASN A 2 -10.96 -18.16 -7.94
N ASN A 3 -11.41 -17.18 -8.73
CA ASN A 3 -10.69 -15.95 -9.03
C ASN A 3 -10.66 -15.01 -7.82
N GLN A 4 -9.92 -15.39 -6.78
CA GLN A 4 -9.46 -14.45 -5.76
C GLN A 4 -8.46 -13.52 -6.44
N LYS A 5 -8.97 -12.40 -6.98
CA LYS A 5 -8.19 -11.30 -7.51
C LYS A 5 -7.19 -10.90 -6.43
N PRO A 6 -5.87 -11.05 -6.63
CA PRO A 6 -4.92 -10.69 -5.60
C PRO A 6 -5.03 -9.17 -5.39
N ALA A 7 -5.42 -8.74 -4.19
CA ALA A 7 -5.43 -7.32 -3.79
C ALA A 7 -4.05 -6.65 -4.02
N ALA A 8 -2.99 -7.44 -4.16
CA ALA A 8 -1.66 -7.02 -4.60
C ALA A 8 -1.62 -6.35 -5.98
N GLY A 9 -2.63 -6.58 -6.83
CA GLY A 9 -2.67 -5.99 -8.17
C GLY A 9 -2.90 -4.48 -8.16
N GLY A 10 -3.75 -3.96 -7.25
CA GLY A 10 -4.09 -2.53 -7.20
C GLY A 10 -2.87 -1.67 -6.86
N LEU A 11 -2.17 -2.03 -5.79
CA LEU A 11 -0.97 -1.32 -5.35
C LEU A 11 0.15 -1.40 -6.39
N ALA A 12 0.46 -2.59 -6.91
CA ALA A 12 1.52 -2.75 -7.90
C ALA A 12 1.25 -1.94 -9.18
N VAL A 13 -0.02 -1.90 -9.62
CA VAL A 13 -0.43 -1.07 -10.77
C VAL A 13 -0.33 0.42 -10.44
N LEU A 14 -0.73 0.85 -9.24
CA LEU A 14 -0.59 2.23 -8.80
C LEU A 14 0.87 2.66 -8.75
N LEU A 15 1.75 1.89 -8.12
CA LEU A 15 3.18 2.20 -8.02
C LEU A 15 3.84 2.27 -9.41
N LYS A 16 3.40 1.44 -10.35
CA LYS A 16 3.90 1.49 -11.73
C LYS A 16 3.40 2.69 -12.52
N LYS A 17 2.18 3.15 -12.24
CA LYS A 17 1.52 4.25 -12.97
C LYS A 17 1.78 5.63 -12.37
N ASN A 18 1.90 5.72 -11.04
CA ASN A 18 2.09 6.97 -10.32
C ASN A 18 3.47 6.98 -9.64
N GLY A 19 4.37 7.78 -10.20
CA GLY A 19 5.72 7.97 -9.66
C GLY A 19 5.72 8.57 -8.25
N GLN A 20 4.77 9.43 -7.91
CA GLN A 20 4.68 10.03 -6.56
C GLN A 20 4.30 8.99 -5.51
N ALA A 21 3.28 8.17 -5.78
CA ALA A 21 2.92 7.04 -4.92
C ALA A 21 4.08 6.05 -4.76
N HIS A 22 4.83 5.80 -5.84
CA HIS A 22 6.03 4.95 -5.77
C HIS A 22 7.11 5.56 -4.88
N GLN A 23 7.46 6.83 -5.08
CA GLN A 23 8.43 7.52 -4.25
C GLN A 23 8.03 7.52 -2.78
N TYR A 24 6.76 7.80 -2.48
CA TYR A 24 6.22 7.74 -1.13
C TYR A 24 6.37 6.32 -0.54
N TYR A 25 5.90 5.29 -1.25
CA TYR A 25 6.00 3.90 -0.80
C TYR A 25 7.46 3.48 -0.53
N THR A 26 8.39 3.83 -1.41
CA THR A 26 9.81 3.51 -1.24
C THR A 26 10.48 4.31 -0.12
N SER A 27 9.93 5.49 0.22
CA SER A 27 10.40 6.31 1.34
C SER A 27 9.92 5.77 2.70
N LEU A 28 8.89 4.92 2.70
CA LEU A 28 8.41 4.27 3.91
C LEU A 28 9.40 3.20 4.38
N PRO A 29 9.51 2.97 5.71
CA PRO A 29 10.31 1.87 6.24
C PRO A 29 9.85 0.50 5.72
N SER A 30 10.78 -0.44 5.59
CA SER A 30 10.52 -1.78 5.06
C SER A 30 9.39 -2.51 5.80
N TYR A 31 9.26 -2.32 7.11
CA TYR A 31 8.18 -2.92 7.89
C TYR A 31 6.80 -2.33 7.55
N VAL A 32 6.70 -1.05 7.19
CA VAL A 32 5.46 -0.42 6.76
C VAL A 32 5.09 -0.95 5.37
N GLN A 33 6.07 -1.06 4.46
CA GLN A 33 5.86 -1.66 3.15
C GLN A 33 5.34 -3.10 3.26
N ASP A 34 5.94 -3.91 4.12
CA ASP A 34 5.51 -5.29 4.38
C ASP A 34 4.08 -5.32 4.96
N LEU A 35 3.77 -4.43 5.91
CA LEU A 35 2.43 -4.31 6.49
C LEU A 35 1.38 -3.84 5.48
N ILE A 36 1.73 -2.92 4.57
CA ILE A 36 0.87 -2.49 3.46
C ILE A 36 0.63 -3.66 2.52
N GLY A 37 1.66 -4.44 2.17
CA GLY A 37 1.53 -5.62 1.32
C GLY A 37 0.72 -6.75 1.97
N ARG A 38 0.81 -6.93 3.29
CA ARG A 38 0.03 -7.90 4.07
C ARG A 38 -1.42 -7.47 4.24
N ARG A 39 -1.67 -6.17 4.42
CA ARG A 39 -3.03 -5.63 4.39
C ARG A 39 -3.56 -5.85 2.97
N SER A 40 -4.55 -6.74 2.85
CA SER A 40 -5.31 -6.91 1.60
C SER A 40 -6.23 -5.71 1.34
N VAL A 41 -5.70 -4.49 1.50
CA VAL A 41 -6.38 -3.24 1.23
C VAL A 41 -6.17 -2.97 -0.25
N ASP A 42 -7.28 -2.76 -0.93
CA ASP A 42 -7.31 -2.47 -2.35
C ASP A 42 -6.85 -1.01 -2.54
N ILE A 43 -5.55 -0.80 -2.73
CA ILE A 43 -4.95 0.52 -2.91
C ILE A 43 -4.97 0.88 -4.40
N HIS A 44 -5.82 1.83 -4.79
CA HIS A 44 -5.97 2.26 -6.19
C HIS A 44 -5.56 3.71 -6.43
N SER A 45 -5.35 4.47 -5.34
CA SER A 45 -4.95 5.86 -5.40
C SER A 45 -3.86 6.16 -4.38
N GLU A 46 -3.14 7.26 -4.63
CA GLU A 46 -2.17 7.81 -3.68
C GLU A 46 -2.83 8.10 -2.33
N TYR A 47 -4.05 8.61 -2.33
CA TYR A 47 -4.81 8.85 -1.11
C TYR A 47 -5.00 7.57 -0.27
N ASP A 48 -5.33 6.44 -0.91
CA ASP A 48 -5.49 5.15 -0.21
C ASP A 48 -4.16 4.67 0.36
N LEU A 49 -3.07 4.87 -0.37
CA LEU A 49 -1.73 4.52 0.08
C LEU A 49 -1.33 5.32 1.33
N HIS A 50 -1.52 6.64 1.28
CA HIS A 50 -1.26 7.53 2.40
C HIS A 50 -2.11 7.16 3.61
N ARG A 51 -3.41 6.94 3.43
CA ARG A 51 -4.33 6.55 4.51
C ARG A 51 -3.95 5.20 5.13
N CYS A 52 -3.52 4.24 4.30
CA CYS A 52 -3.09 2.94 4.78
C CYS A 52 -1.79 3.04 5.59
N ALA A 53 -0.81 3.79 5.07
CA ALA A 53 0.45 4.05 5.76
C ALA A 53 0.24 4.79 7.08
N ASP A 54 -0.58 5.84 7.08
CA ASP A 54 -0.94 6.62 8.27
C ASP A 54 -1.62 5.74 9.33
N SER A 55 -2.56 4.90 8.92
CA SER A 55 -3.22 3.95 9.82
C SER A 55 -2.24 2.95 10.45
N ILE A 56 -1.23 2.50 9.70
CA ILE A 56 -0.18 1.61 10.22
C ILE A 56 0.72 2.37 11.20
N LEU A 57 1.19 3.55 10.83
CA LEU A 57 2.05 4.39 11.68
C LEU A 57 1.33 4.79 12.97
N TYR A 58 0.07 5.18 12.89
CA TYR A 58 -0.77 5.47 14.05
C TYR A 58 -0.91 4.25 14.96
N SER A 59 -1.12 3.07 14.39
CA SER A 59 -1.21 1.82 15.16
C SER A 59 0.11 1.43 15.85
N LEU A 60 1.25 1.88 15.34
CA LEU A 60 2.58 1.63 15.91
C LEU A 60 2.99 2.67 16.95
N SER A 61 2.42 3.88 16.89
CA SER A 61 2.63 4.94 17.89
C SER A 61 1.82 4.75 19.18
N ARG A 62 1.05 3.66 19.28
CA ARG A 62 0.13 3.36 20.37
C ARG A 62 0.57 2.11 21.10
#